data_AF-A0A7R9ZVK6-F1
#
_entry.id   AF-A0A7R9ZVK6-F1
#
_cell.length_a   1.000
_cell.length_b   1.000
_cell.length_c   1.000
_cell.angle_alpha   90.00
_cell.angle_beta   90.00
_cell.angle_gamma   90.00
#
_symmetry.space_group_name_H-M   'P 1'
#
loop_
_entity.id
_entity.type
_entity.pdbx_description
1 polymer ?
#
loop_
_entity_poly.entity_id
_entity_poly.type
_entity_poly.pdbx_seq_one_letter_code
_entity_poly.pdbx_strand_id
1 'polypeptide(L)'
;KYIAQRTNIKVVLSGEGADEVFGGYESFHFLHGNPEAFHKKSLSLVKSMHKHMGIPWVNKTMMAWGIEARVPFLDTGFLEFAFSIDGAQRMPRNGREKYLLREAFDVVDQLTGLPAYLPREVLWRPKQKFYTGVGLSWLIG
;
A
#
# COMPACT_ATOMS: atom_id res chain seq x y z
N LYS A 1 -12.86 -17.39 -1.43
CA LYS A 1 -13.40 -18.76 -1.67
C LYS A 1 -12.31 -19.84 -1.75
N TYR A 2 -11.36 -19.80 -2.70
CA TYR A 2 -10.33 -20.86 -2.84
C TYR A 2 -9.55 -21.13 -1.54
N ILE A 3 -9.00 -20.08 -0.91
CA ILE A 3 -8.22 -20.19 0.33
C ILE A 3 -9.04 -20.89 1.42
N ALA A 4 -10.26 -20.43 1.68
CA ALA A 4 -11.12 -21.01 2.72
C ALA A 4 -11.52 -22.47 2.47
N GLN A 5 -11.65 -22.89 1.20
CA GLN A 5 -12.10 -24.24 0.84
C GLN A 5 -10.96 -25.24 0.69
N ARG A 6 -9.75 -24.78 0.40
CA ARG A 6 -8.62 -25.64 0.02
C ARG A 6 -7.44 -25.56 0.99
N THR A 7 -7.50 -24.70 1.98
CA THR A 7 -6.43 -24.49 2.95
C THR A 7 -7.00 -24.36 4.36
N ASN A 8 -6.14 -24.52 5.37
CA ASN A 8 -6.49 -24.27 6.77
C ASN A 8 -6.16 -22.84 7.22
N ILE A 9 -5.90 -21.92 6.28
CA ILE A 9 -5.52 -20.54 6.58
C ILE A 9 -6.73 -19.80 7.15
N LYS A 10 -6.54 -19.18 8.31
CA LYS A 10 -7.55 -18.33 8.99
C LYS A 10 -7.18 -16.86 9.00
N VAL A 11 -5.91 -16.53 8.79
CA VAL A 11 -5.39 -15.17 8.82
C VAL A 11 -4.58 -14.90 7.56
N VAL A 12 -4.81 -13.75 6.93
CA VAL A 12 -4.03 -13.26 5.80
C VAL A 12 -3.54 -11.84 6.08
N LEU A 13 -2.35 -11.51 5.59
CA LEU A 13 -1.83 -10.14 5.61
C LEU A 13 -2.15 -9.47 4.26
N SER A 14 -2.63 -8.23 4.32
CA SER A 14 -2.93 -7.41 3.15
C SER A 14 -2.12 -6.12 3.16
N GLY A 15 -1.77 -5.64 1.96
CA GLY A 15 -0.98 -4.41 1.76
C GLY A 15 -1.79 -3.12 1.69
N GLU A 16 -3.08 -3.14 2.06
CA GLU A 16 -3.93 -1.94 2.11
C GLU A 16 -3.34 -0.89 3.05
N GLY A 17 -3.46 0.39 2.69
CA GLY A 17 -2.92 1.52 3.46
C GLY A 17 -1.59 2.05 2.92
N ALA A 18 -0.82 1.23 2.19
CA ALA A 18 0.48 1.67 1.67
C ALA A 18 0.36 2.80 0.62
N ASP A 19 -0.72 2.81 -0.18
CA ASP A 19 -0.95 3.87 -1.18
C ASP A 19 -1.32 5.20 -0.53
N GLU A 20 -2.11 5.16 0.54
CA GLU A 20 -2.58 6.31 1.29
C GLU A 20 -1.45 6.95 2.11
N VAL A 21 -0.59 6.14 2.71
CA VAL A 21 0.51 6.60 3.58
C VAL A 21 1.72 7.11 2.78
N PHE A 22 2.10 6.43 1.69
CA PHE A 22 3.34 6.71 0.93
C PHE A 22 3.12 7.25 -0.48
N GLY A 23 1.94 7.78 -0.80
CA GLY A 23 1.74 8.46 -2.06
C GLY A 23 1.66 7.54 -3.27
N GLY A 24 0.87 6.47 -3.18
CA GLY A 24 0.77 5.42 -4.19
C GLY A 24 -0.15 5.70 -5.38
N TYR A 25 -1.02 6.71 -5.25
CA TYR A 25 -1.95 7.10 -6.30
C TYR A 25 -1.37 8.14 -7.26
N GLU A 26 -1.76 8.04 -8.53
CA GLU A 26 -1.42 9.00 -9.58
C GLU A 26 -1.70 10.46 -9.17
N SER A 27 -2.78 10.67 -8.40
CA SER A 27 -3.17 11.98 -7.91
C SER A 27 -2.18 12.64 -6.93
N PHE A 28 -1.18 11.91 -6.44
CA PHE A 28 -0.08 12.47 -5.64
C PHE A 28 1.03 13.07 -6.50
N HIS A 29 1.16 12.68 -7.78
CA HIS A 29 2.09 13.31 -8.72
C HIS A 29 1.71 14.79 -8.93
N PHE A 30 0.43 15.14 -8.91
CA PHE A 30 0.00 16.53 -9.02
C PHE A 30 0.35 17.41 -7.81
N LEU A 31 0.85 16.83 -6.71
CA LEU A 31 1.24 17.56 -5.51
C LEU A 31 2.76 17.79 -5.40
N HIS A 32 3.53 17.47 -6.44
CA HIS A 32 4.98 17.71 -6.46
C HIS A 32 5.35 19.13 -6.02
N GLY A 33 6.38 19.24 -5.17
CA GLY A 33 6.81 20.52 -4.61
C GLY A 33 5.97 21.06 -3.45
N ASN A 34 4.86 20.39 -3.07
CA ASN A 34 4.01 20.81 -1.96
C ASN A 34 3.86 19.70 -0.88
N PRO A 35 4.82 19.58 0.05
CA PRO A 35 4.81 18.54 1.08
C PRO A 35 3.66 18.69 2.08
N GLU A 36 3.20 19.90 2.35
CA GLU A 36 2.06 20.15 3.24
C GLU A 36 0.75 19.63 2.63
N ALA A 37 0.51 19.93 1.36
CA ALA A 37 -0.67 19.44 0.64
C ALA A 37 -0.64 17.90 0.53
N PHE A 38 0.54 17.32 0.27
CA PHE A 38 0.73 15.87 0.28
C PHE A 38 0.34 15.27 1.64
N HIS A 39 0.88 15.82 2.73
CA HIS A 39 0.63 15.34 4.08
C HIS A 39 -0.87 15.42 4.45
N LYS A 40 -1.51 16.57 4.19
CA LYS A 40 -2.95 16.77 4.45
C LYS A 40 -3.80 15.77 3.67
N LYS A 41 -3.47 15.54 2.39
CA LYS A 41 -4.19 14.57 1.55
C LYS A 41 -4.00 13.14 2.03
N SER A 42 -2.76 12.73 2.33
CA SER A 42 -2.45 11.40 2.88
C SER A 42 -3.23 11.15 4.17
N LEU A 43 -3.21 12.11 5.11
CA LEU A 43 -3.94 12.01 6.37
C LEU A 43 -5.45 11.93 6.16
N SER A 44 -5.99 12.72 5.23
CA SER A 44 -7.41 12.70 4.87
C SER A 44 -7.83 11.34 4.31
N LEU A 45 -7.01 10.77 3.41
CA LEU A 45 -7.24 9.46 2.83
C LEU A 45 -7.28 8.37 3.91
N VAL A 46 -6.24 8.29 4.76
CA VAL A 46 -6.18 7.33 5.88
C VAL A 46 -7.41 7.45 6.78
N LYS A 47 -7.79 8.67 7.17
CA LYS A 47 -8.99 8.92 7.98
C LYS A 47 -10.28 8.48 7.28
N SER A 48 -10.34 8.54 5.96
CA SER A 48 -11.52 8.19 5.16
C SER A 48 -11.60 6.70 4.78
N MET A 49 -10.54 5.90 5.01
CA MET A 49 -10.46 4.51 4.55
C MET A 49 -11.58 3.60 5.08
N HIS A 50 -12.12 3.91 6.27
CA HIS A 50 -13.25 3.16 6.83
C HIS A 50 -14.58 3.38 6.08
N LYS A 51 -14.68 4.44 5.27
CA LYS A 51 -15.93 4.83 4.60
C LYS A 51 -16.11 4.18 3.24
N HIS A 52 -15.03 4.02 2.46
CA HIS A 52 -15.13 3.65 1.05
C HIS A 52 -14.08 2.62 0.62
N MET A 53 -14.54 1.69 -0.24
CA MET A 53 -13.86 0.74 -1.13
C MET A 53 -12.66 -0.10 -0.63
N GLY A 54 -11.71 0.42 0.15
CA GLY A 54 -10.52 -0.33 0.58
C GLY A 54 -10.83 -1.28 1.74
N ILE A 55 -10.81 -0.76 2.97
CA ILE A 55 -10.93 -1.57 4.19
C ILE A 55 -12.27 -2.28 4.33
N PRO A 56 -13.44 -1.63 4.09
CA PRO A 56 -14.71 -2.34 4.17
C PRO A 56 -14.81 -3.50 3.19
N TRP A 57 -14.20 -3.38 2.00
CA TRP A 57 -14.25 -4.45 1.01
C TRP A 57 -13.34 -5.60 1.41
N VAL A 58 -12.09 -5.34 1.79
CA VAL A 58 -11.17 -6.38 2.28
C VAL A 58 -11.76 -7.10 3.49
N ASN A 59 -12.25 -6.36 4.48
CA ASN A 59 -12.82 -6.95 5.69
C ASN A 59 -14.08 -7.78 5.36
N LYS A 60 -15.07 -7.22 4.67
CA LYS A 60 -16.33 -7.92 4.39
C LYS A 60 -16.13 -9.14 3.49
N THR A 61 -15.30 -9.03 2.45
CA THR A 61 -15.08 -10.14 1.51
C THR A 61 -14.30 -11.30 2.13
N MET A 62 -13.35 -11.02 3.02
CA MET A 62 -12.58 -12.07 3.71
C MET A 62 -13.38 -12.70 4.84
N MET A 63 -14.07 -11.89 5.64
CA MET A 63 -14.92 -12.36 6.75
C MET A 63 -16.10 -13.20 6.27
N ALA A 64 -16.63 -12.96 5.05
CA ALA A 64 -17.64 -13.81 4.43
C ALA A 64 -17.21 -15.28 4.27
N TRP A 65 -15.90 -15.56 4.36
CA TRP A 65 -15.34 -16.91 4.29
C TRP A 65 -14.60 -17.32 5.58
N GLY A 66 -14.82 -16.60 6.69
CA GLY A 66 -14.18 -16.90 7.98
C GLY A 66 -12.65 -16.69 7.96
N ILE A 67 -12.17 -15.75 7.15
CA ILE A 67 -10.76 -15.36 7.06
C ILE A 67 -10.60 -13.95 7.64
N GLU A 68 -9.71 -13.81 8.61
CA GLU A 68 -9.29 -12.52 9.16
C GLU A 68 -8.22 -11.89 8.26
N ALA A 69 -8.45 -10.66 7.82
CA ALA A 69 -7.45 -9.87 7.09
C ALA A 69 -6.81 -8.85 8.02
N ARG A 70 -5.48 -8.89 8.14
CA ARG A 70 -4.70 -7.88 8.87
C ARG A 70 -4.02 -6.95 7.89
N VAL A 71 -3.92 -5.68 8.26
CA VAL A 71 -3.42 -4.59 7.41
C VAL A 71 -2.26 -3.88 8.11
N PRO A 72 -1.02 -4.40 8.03
CA PRO A 72 0.11 -3.89 8.80
C PRO A 72 0.43 -2.41 8.55
N PHE A 73 0.18 -1.90 7.35
CA PHE A 73 0.39 -0.48 7.03
C PHE A 73 -0.56 0.49 7.75
N LEU A 74 -1.63 -0.02 8.38
CA LEU A 74 -2.57 0.76 9.17
C LEU A 74 -2.44 0.49 10.68
N ASP A 75 -1.38 -0.20 11.10
CA ASP A 75 -1.03 -0.29 12.51
C ASP A 75 -0.79 1.11 13.07
N THR A 76 -1.28 1.38 14.29
CA THR A 76 -1.20 2.72 14.88
C THR A 76 0.24 3.16 15.12
N GLY A 77 1.10 2.27 15.60
CA GLY A 77 2.52 2.58 15.81
C GLY A 77 3.25 2.81 14.50
N PHE A 78 2.94 2.02 13.47
CA PHE A 78 3.47 2.24 12.13
C PHE A 78 3.00 3.58 11.54
N LEU A 79 1.72 3.93 11.67
CA LEU A 79 1.18 5.18 11.18
C LEU A 79 1.81 6.38 11.90
N GLU A 80 1.96 6.33 13.23
CA GLU A 80 2.64 7.37 14.00
C GLU A 80 4.07 7.59 13.49
N PHE A 81 4.84 6.52 13.32
CA PHE A 81 6.17 6.58 12.74
C PHE A 81 6.14 7.15 11.31
N ALA A 82 5.32 6.61 10.41
CA ALA A 82 5.26 7.04 9.03
C ALA A 82 4.83 8.51 8.90
N PHE A 83 3.89 8.97 9.72
CA PHE A 83 3.45 10.37 9.70
C PHE A 83 4.43 11.33 10.38
N SER A 84 5.34 10.86 11.24
CA SER A 84 6.44 11.65 11.79
C SER A 84 7.51 12.02 10.75
N ILE A 85 7.61 11.25 9.67
CA ILE A 85 8.53 11.51 8.56
C ILE A 85 8.04 12.74 7.77
N ASP A 86 8.97 13.61 7.38
CA ASP A 86 8.68 14.77 6.54
C ASP A 86 7.90 14.36 5.27
N GLY A 87 6.84 15.11 4.96
CA GLY A 87 6.07 14.93 3.74
C GLY A 87 6.96 14.95 2.50
N ALA A 88 8.01 15.79 2.47
CA ALA A 88 8.94 15.86 1.33
C ALA A 88 9.73 14.57 1.10
N GLN A 89 9.90 13.75 2.14
CA GLN A 89 10.53 12.42 2.04
C GLN A 89 9.55 11.34 1.61
N ARG A 90 8.28 11.45 1.98
CA ARG A 90 7.24 10.47 1.63
C ARG A 90 6.63 10.67 0.25
N MET A 91 6.76 11.85 -0.32
CA MET A 91 6.25 12.15 -1.66
C MET A 91 6.87 11.25 -2.73
N PRO A 92 6.16 11.03 -3.86
CA PRO A 92 6.75 10.44 -5.05
C PRO A 92 8.02 11.19 -5.47
N ARG A 93 9.04 10.46 -5.92
CA ARG A 93 10.31 11.00 -6.41
C ARG A 93 10.69 10.32 -7.71
N ASN A 94 11.36 11.05 -8.60
CA ASN A 94 11.82 10.52 -9.90
C ASN A 94 10.70 9.84 -10.71
N GLY A 95 9.47 10.38 -10.64
CA GLY A 95 8.30 9.80 -11.31
C GLY A 95 7.84 8.44 -10.74
N ARG A 96 8.28 8.09 -9.54
CA ARG A 96 7.94 6.81 -8.86
C ARG A 96 7.15 7.06 -7.59
N GLU A 97 6.02 6.38 -7.49
CA GLU A 97 5.18 6.32 -6.31
C GLU A 97 5.82 5.47 -5.21
N LYS A 98 5.50 5.77 -3.94
CA LYS A 98 6.00 5.02 -2.78
C LYS A 98 7.53 4.92 -2.76
N TYR A 99 8.23 5.97 -3.21
CA TYR A 99 9.68 5.94 -3.38
C TYR A 99 10.41 5.59 -2.08
N LEU A 100 10.06 6.26 -0.98
CA LEU A 100 10.62 5.98 0.35
C LEU A 100 10.41 4.53 0.78
N LEU A 101 9.22 3.99 0.54
CA LEU A 101 8.92 2.59 0.88
C LEU A 101 9.78 1.65 0.04
N ARG A 102 9.96 1.91 -1.26
CA ARG A 102 10.81 1.09 -2.13
C ARG A 102 12.26 1.13 -1.69
N GLU A 103 12.79 2.31 -1.40
CA GLU A 103 14.16 2.46 -0.87
C GLU A 103 14.34 1.70 0.45
N ALA A 104 13.36 1.74 1.35
CA ALA A 104 13.43 1.03 2.63
C ALA A 104 13.54 -0.50 2.46
N PHE A 105 13.06 -1.06 1.35
CA PHE A 105 13.16 -2.48 1.03
C PHE A 105 14.28 -2.80 0.00
N ASP A 106 14.99 -1.79 -0.54
CA ASP A 106 16.14 -1.93 -1.46
C ASP A 106 17.46 -1.97 -0.68
N VAL A 107 17.47 -2.67 0.45
CA VAL A 107 18.64 -2.82 1.32
C VAL A 107 18.99 -4.29 1.47
N VAL A 108 20.30 -4.57 1.57
CA VAL A 108 20.77 -5.88 2.03
C VAL A 108 20.34 -6.02 3.48
N ASP A 109 19.61 -7.08 3.79
CA ASP A 109 19.14 -7.33 5.14
C ASP A 109 20.35 -7.50 6.06
N GLN A 110 20.58 -6.54 6.95
CA GLN A 110 21.73 -6.52 7.84
C GLN A 110 21.67 -7.63 8.91
N LEU A 111 20.49 -8.18 9.19
CA LEU A 111 20.27 -9.27 10.14
C LEU A 111 20.47 -10.65 9.50
N THR A 112 20.12 -10.81 8.22
CA THR A 112 20.17 -12.13 7.55
C THR A 112 21.26 -12.24 6.48
N GLY A 113 21.89 -11.14 6.08
CA GLY A 113 22.88 -11.08 4.99
C GLY A 113 22.29 -11.36 3.61
N LEU A 114 20.96 -11.46 3.51
CA LEU A 114 20.26 -11.77 2.27
C LEU A 114 20.16 -10.53 1.37
N PRO A 115 20.10 -10.72 0.04
CA PRO A 115 19.82 -9.62 -0.89
C PRO A 115 18.46 -8.98 -0.57
N ALA A 116 18.18 -7.83 -1.20
CA ALA A 116 16.93 -7.09 -1.05
C ALA A 116 15.70 -8.03 -0.99
N TYR A 117 14.75 -7.70 -0.11
CA TYR A 117 13.57 -8.54 0.20
C TYR A 117 12.78 -8.99 -1.04
N LEU A 118 12.86 -8.22 -2.13
CA LEU A 118 12.17 -8.48 -3.38
C LEU A 118 13.16 -8.32 -4.56
N PRO A 119 12.99 -9.11 -5.65
CA PRO A 119 13.69 -8.87 -6.89
C PRO A 119 13.51 -7.42 -7.39
N ARG A 120 14.57 -6.85 -7.97
CA ARG A 120 14.61 -5.43 -8.38
C ARG A 120 13.47 -5.09 -9.35
N GLU A 121 13.11 -6.01 -10.24
CA GLU A 121 12.01 -5.83 -11.19
C GLU A 121 10.63 -5.73 -10.53
N VAL A 122 10.45 -6.35 -9.34
CA VAL A 122 9.22 -6.23 -8.55
C VAL A 122 9.26 -4.95 -7.73
N LEU A 123 10.38 -4.69 -7.07
CA LEU A 123 10.55 -3.56 -6.16
C LEU A 123 10.41 -2.21 -6.86
N TRP A 124 10.88 -2.10 -8.10
CA TRP A 124 10.84 -0.86 -8.89
C TRP A 124 9.76 -0.86 -9.99
N ARG A 125 8.85 -1.85 -9.97
CA ARG A 125 7.74 -1.92 -10.92
C ARG A 125 6.83 -0.69 -10.79
N PRO A 126 6.44 -0.04 -11.91
CA PRO A 126 5.42 1.00 -11.89
C PRO A 126 4.12 0.50 -11.26
N LYS A 127 3.40 1.40 -10.57
CA LYS A 127 2.07 1.06 -10.04
C LYS A 127 1.13 0.72 -11.20
N GLN A 128 0.47 -0.42 -11.11
CA GLN A 128 -0.65 -0.78 -11.97
C GLN A 128 -1.96 -0.56 -11.22
N LYS A 129 -2.98 -0.05 -11.93
CA LYS A 129 -4.33 0.10 -11.38
C LYS A 129 -4.94 -1.30 -11.19
N PHE A 130 -5.71 -1.47 -10.11
CA PHE A 130 -6.20 -2.79 -9.70
C PHE A 130 -6.95 -3.51 -10.83
N TYR A 131 -7.88 -2.80 -11.47
CA TYR A 131 -8.71 -3.34 -12.55
C TYR A 131 -7.92 -3.76 -13.80
N THR A 132 -6.85 -3.04 -14.14
CA THR A 132 -5.95 -3.42 -15.24
C THR A 132 -5.21 -4.72 -14.91
N GLY A 133 -4.78 -4.87 -13.66
CA GLY A 133 -4.06 -6.06 -13.20
C GLY A 133 -4.89 -7.34 -13.15
N VAL A 134 -6.21 -7.23 -12.91
CA VAL A 134 -7.12 -8.39 -12.89
C VAL A 134 -7.79 -8.68 -14.25
N GLY A 135 -7.39 -7.97 -15.31
CA GLY A 135 -7.93 -8.17 -16.66
C GLY A 135 -9.34 -7.61 -16.86
N LEU A 136 -9.78 -6.65 -16.04
CA LEU A 136 -11.08 -5.99 -16.18
C LEU A 136 -11.02 -4.79 -17.14
N SER A 137 -9.94 -4.63 -17.91
CA SER A 137 -9.79 -3.50 -18.85
C SER A 137 -10.93 -3.40 -19.87
N TRP A 138 -11.57 -4.52 -20.22
CA TRP A 138 -12.71 -4.57 -21.14
C TRP A 138 -14.02 -4.00 -20.55
N LEU A 139 -14.15 -3.95 -19.23
CA LEU A 139 -15.35 -3.47 -18.52
C LEU A 139 -15.37 -1.95 -18.34
N ILE A 140 -14.20 -1.32 -18.47
CA ILE A 140 -13.95 0.09 -18.09
C ILE A 140 -13.36 0.86 -19.29
N GLY A 141 -13.40 0.24 -20.49
CA GLY A 141 -12.95 0.78 -21.77
C GLY A 141 -14.08 1.42 -22.55
#